data_AF-A0A1D6P6R2-F1
#
_entry.id   AF-A0A1D6P6R2-F1
#
_cell.length_a   1.000
_cell.length_b   1.000
_cell.length_c   1.000
_cell.angle_alpha   90.00
_cell.angle_beta   90.00
_cell.angle_gamma   90.00
#
_symmetry.space_group_name_H-M   'P 1'
#
loop_
_entity.id
_entity.type
_entity.pdbx_description
1 polymer ?
#
loop_
_entity_poly.entity_id
_entity_poly.type
_entity_poly.pdbx_seq_one_letter_code
_entity_poly.pdbx_strand_id
1 'polypeptide(L)'
;MSVELESLAVYFDSDSSSWIVDKPWEDLLPSEWSQVFEFQEQDGSRSASKKHAYILQPVSGKAKYTKIQLTEAKKTGQALQNTAVDLDDVTLSLSKDGYRDMLKLADNFSTFNQRLRYAHLRPSSPLKSDPRAWWKYAYKVVTQEMKKASGRLSWEQLLRNARLRKTYVSLYASLLKSDMSRLVVDDHEEIKRLDRELDMEVILQWR
;
A
#
# COMPACT_ATOMS: atom_id res chain seq x y z
N MET A 1 -3.52 24.72 1.55
CA MET A 1 -4.93 24.29 1.65
C MET A 1 -5.22 24.02 3.12
N SER A 2 -6.35 24.50 3.64
CA SER A 2 -6.85 24.16 4.98
C SER A 2 -8.13 23.34 4.82
N VAL A 3 -8.27 22.30 5.63
CA VAL A 3 -9.41 21.36 5.63
C VAL A 3 -9.89 21.23 7.07
N GLU A 4 -11.21 21.21 7.26
CA GLU A 4 -11.83 20.90 8.54
C GLU A 4 -12.10 19.40 8.61
N LEU A 5 -11.75 18.80 9.73
CA LEU A 5 -11.99 17.39 10.03
C LEU A 5 -13.17 17.32 10.98
N GLU A 6 -14.19 16.58 10.60
CA GLU A 6 -15.36 16.33 11.45
C GLU A 6 -15.39 14.84 11.81
N SER A 7 -15.32 14.54 13.10
CA SER A 7 -15.54 13.18 13.63
C SER A 7 -14.62 12.10 13.03
N LEU A 8 -13.34 12.41 12.81
CA LEU A 8 -12.37 11.43 12.35
C LEU A 8 -12.16 10.38 13.45
N ALA A 9 -12.41 9.11 13.16
CA ALA A 9 -12.21 8.02 14.09
C ALA A 9 -11.43 6.88 13.43
N VAL A 10 -10.73 6.10 14.24
CA VAL A 10 -10.07 4.86 13.81
C VAL A 10 -10.44 3.78 14.79
N TYR A 11 -10.96 2.66 14.29
CA TYR A 11 -11.35 1.52 15.11
C TYR A 11 -10.71 0.23 14.60
N PHE A 12 -10.65 -0.77 15.49
CA PHE A 12 -10.14 -2.10 15.15
C PHE A 12 -10.84 -3.17 15.98
N ASP A 13 -11.77 -3.86 15.34
CA ASP A 13 -12.62 -4.86 15.99
C ASP A 13 -12.00 -6.26 15.89
N SER A 14 -11.37 -6.69 16.98
CA SER A 14 -10.93 -8.07 17.18
C SER A 14 -12.11 -9.04 17.20
N ASP A 15 -11.89 -10.24 16.65
CA ASP A 15 -12.85 -11.34 16.63
C ASP A 15 -14.23 -10.96 16.02
N SER A 16 -14.24 -9.97 15.12
CA SER A 16 -15.44 -9.57 14.39
C SER A 16 -15.84 -10.61 13.34
N SER A 17 -17.14 -10.83 13.20
CA SER A 17 -17.70 -11.62 12.11
C SER A 17 -17.43 -10.90 10.78
N SER A 18 -16.82 -11.59 9.82
CA SER A 18 -16.66 -11.06 8.46
C SER A 18 -18.00 -10.59 7.89
N TRP A 19 -17.97 -9.54 7.09
CA TRP A 19 -19.14 -9.13 6.32
C TRP A 19 -19.56 -10.29 5.42
N ILE A 20 -20.83 -10.68 5.51
CA ILE A 20 -21.42 -11.66 4.62
C ILE A 20 -21.98 -10.86 3.46
N VAL A 21 -21.30 -10.90 2.32
CA VAL A 21 -21.74 -10.23 1.10
C VAL A 21 -22.01 -11.32 0.06
N ASP A 22 -23.23 -11.35 -0.48
CA ASP A 22 -23.66 -12.35 -1.47
C ASP A 22 -23.01 -12.18 -2.84
N LYS A 23 -22.32 -11.06 -3.06
CA LYS A 23 -21.67 -10.66 -4.31
C LYS A 23 -20.23 -10.20 -4.05
N PRO A 24 -19.32 -10.29 -5.04
CA PRO A 24 -18.01 -9.66 -4.94
C PRO A 24 -18.15 -8.14 -4.75
N TRP A 25 -17.22 -7.56 -3.99
CA TRP A 25 -17.24 -6.13 -3.64
C TRP A 25 -17.17 -5.21 -4.87
N GLU A 26 -16.56 -5.69 -5.98
CA GLU A 26 -16.45 -4.95 -7.24
C GLU A 26 -17.82 -4.65 -7.88
N ASP A 27 -18.82 -5.50 -7.61
CA ASP A 27 -20.15 -5.43 -8.22
C ASP A 27 -21.20 -4.76 -7.32
N LEU A 28 -20.80 -4.25 -6.15
CA LEU A 28 -21.71 -3.61 -5.20
C LEU A 28 -22.09 -2.20 -5.64
N LEU A 29 -23.40 -1.93 -5.65
CA LEU A 29 -23.96 -0.59 -5.88
C LEU A 29 -23.75 0.30 -4.64
N PRO A 30 -23.62 1.64 -4.79
CA PRO A 30 -23.44 2.56 -3.66
C PRO A 30 -24.44 2.39 -2.51
N SER A 31 -25.70 2.06 -2.81
CA SER A 31 -26.72 1.79 -1.79
C SER A 31 -26.50 0.48 -1.02
N GLU A 32 -25.86 -0.52 -1.65
CA GLU A 32 -25.44 -1.76 -1.00
C GLU A 32 -24.20 -1.52 -0.12
N TRP A 33 -23.32 -0.58 -0.49
CA TRP A 33 -22.20 -0.15 0.35
C TRP A 33 -22.69 0.44 1.68
N SER A 34 -23.72 1.28 1.64
CA SER A 34 -24.34 1.79 2.87
C SER A 34 -24.82 0.67 3.81
N GLN A 35 -25.33 -0.44 3.29
CA GLN A 35 -25.78 -1.55 4.13
C GLN A 35 -24.63 -2.30 4.83
N VAL A 36 -23.42 -2.25 4.25
CA VAL A 36 -22.22 -2.91 4.80
C VAL A 36 -21.48 -1.99 5.77
N PHE A 37 -21.40 -0.70 5.46
CA PHE A 37 -20.53 0.26 6.16
C PHE A 37 -21.28 1.30 7.01
N GLU A 38 -22.54 1.57 6.69
CA GLU A 38 -23.36 2.57 7.39
C GLU A 38 -24.12 1.89 8.54
N PHE A 39 -24.01 2.46 9.73
CA PHE A 39 -24.68 1.94 10.91
C PHE A 39 -26.18 2.14 10.78
N GLN A 40 -26.96 1.08 10.92
CA GLN A 40 -28.36 1.25 11.30
C GLN A 40 -28.39 1.78 12.74
N GLU A 41 -28.60 3.08 12.90
CA GLU A 41 -29.25 3.60 14.11
C GLU A 41 -30.67 3.02 14.15
N GLN A 42 -30.83 1.83 14.72
CA GLN A 42 -32.16 1.31 15.02
C GLN A 42 -32.73 2.12 16.18
N ASP A 43 -33.61 3.05 15.83
CA ASP A 43 -34.58 3.64 16.73
C ASP A 43 -35.31 2.53 17.51
N GLY A 44 -35.03 2.44 18.81
CA GLY A 44 -35.92 1.80 19.79
C GLY A 44 -35.86 0.28 20.01
N SER A 45 -35.05 -0.51 19.28
CA SER A 45 -34.93 -1.95 19.54
C SER A 45 -33.53 -2.34 20.01
N ARG A 46 -33.45 -3.01 21.18
CA ARG A 46 -32.22 -3.45 21.87
C ARG A 46 -31.48 -4.59 21.14
N SER A 47 -31.29 -4.48 19.84
CA SER A 47 -30.21 -5.17 19.13
C SER A 47 -28.98 -4.29 19.34
N ALA A 48 -28.04 -4.73 20.19
CA ALA A 48 -26.81 -3.99 20.47
C ALA A 48 -26.14 -3.60 19.14
N SER A 49 -26.21 -2.31 18.78
CA SER A 49 -25.35 -1.76 17.74
C SER A 49 -23.93 -2.15 18.12
N LYS A 50 -23.25 -2.90 17.23
CA LYS A 50 -21.90 -3.41 17.52
C LYS A 50 -21.01 -2.22 17.79
N LYS A 51 -20.69 -2.01 19.07
CA LYS A 51 -19.83 -0.92 19.50
C LYS A 51 -18.42 -1.23 19.02
N HIS A 52 -17.90 -0.38 18.17
CA HIS A 52 -16.52 -0.48 17.72
C HIS A 52 -15.53 -0.32 18.86
N ALA A 53 -14.42 -1.04 18.76
CA ALA A 53 -13.24 -0.82 19.58
C ALA A 53 -12.40 0.30 18.94
N TYR A 54 -12.75 1.55 19.28
CA TYR A 54 -12.03 2.73 18.81
C TYR A 54 -10.60 2.76 19.37
N ILE A 55 -9.64 2.85 18.45
CA ILE A 55 -8.23 3.18 18.72
C ILE A 55 -8.09 4.68 18.92
N LEU A 56 -8.65 5.44 17.98
CA LEU A 56 -8.83 6.88 18.04
C LEU A 56 -10.33 7.12 18.14
N GLN A 57 -10.75 7.68 19.27
CA GLN A 57 -12.13 8.13 19.40
C GLN A 57 -12.40 9.27 18.41
N PRO A 58 -13.66 9.46 17.97
CA PRO A 58 -14.01 10.51 17.02
C PRO A 58 -13.46 11.87 17.46
N VAL A 59 -12.61 12.45 16.63
CA VAL A 59 -11.97 13.73 16.88
C VAL A 59 -12.21 14.68 15.72
N SER A 60 -12.51 15.94 16.05
CA SER A 60 -12.67 17.02 15.09
C SER A 60 -11.47 17.97 15.14
N GLY A 61 -11.29 18.79 14.12
CA GLY A 61 -10.17 19.73 14.08
C GLY A 61 -9.93 20.38 12.72
N LYS A 62 -8.75 20.97 12.55
CA LYS A 62 -8.33 21.65 11.33
C LYS A 62 -6.95 21.18 10.91
N ALA A 63 -6.81 20.75 9.66
CA ALA A 63 -5.53 20.43 9.06
C ALA A 63 -5.17 21.46 7.99
N LYS A 64 -3.92 21.92 8.00
CA LYS A 64 -3.36 22.82 6.99
C LYS A 64 -2.17 22.14 6.32
N TYR A 65 -2.29 21.92 5.02
CA TYR A 65 -1.22 21.42 4.17
C TYR A 65 -0.66 22.55 3.31
N THR A 66 0.67 22.69 3.30
CA THR A 66 1.38 23.59 2.40
C THR A 66 2.48 22.81 1.65
N LYS A 67 2.52 23.02 0.33
CA LYS A 67 3.56 22.51 -0.55
C LYS A 67 4.15 23.69 -1.28
N ILE A 68 5.45 23.90 -1.11
CA ILE A 68 6.19 24.97 -1.78
C ILE A 68 6.95 24.40 -2.98
N GLN A 69 7.47 25.27 -3.84
CA GLN A 69 8.27 24.82 -4.98
C GLN A 69 9.66 24.34 -4.51
N LEU A 70 10.23 23.36 -5.22
CA LEU A 70 11.55 22.81 -4.87
C LEU A 70 12.66 23.86 -4.89
N THR A 71 12.59 24.81 -5.82
CA THR A 71 13.52 25.94 -5.94
C THR A 71 13.44 26.87 -4.74
N GLU A 72 12.22 27.12 -4.25
CA GLU A 72 11.95 27.94 -3.08
C GLU A 72 12.42 27.25 -1.80
N ALA A 73 12.10 25.96 -1.62
CA ALA A 73 12.57 25.15 -0.50
C ALA A 73 14.09 25.14 -0.36
N LYS A 74 14.83 25.01 -1.46
CA LYS A 74 16.31 25.08 -1.45
C LYS A 74 16.86 26.46 -1.06
N LYS A 75 16.14 27.54 -1.38
CA LYS A 75 16.55 28.91 -1.06
C LYS A 75 16.26 29.27 0.39
N THR A 76 15.08 28.90 0.90
CA THR A 76 14.63 29.24 2.26
C THR A 76 15.03 28.20 3.31
N GLY A 77 15.48 27.02 2.88
CA GLY A 77 15.75 25.88 3.76
C GLY A 77 14.50 25.23 4.35
N GLN A 78 13.30 25.64 3.91
CA GLN A 78 12.04 25.09 4.41
C GLN A 78 11.78 23.70 3.82
N ALA A 79 11.07 22.87 4.59
CA ALA A 79 10.60 21.59 4.09
C ALA A 79 9.67 21.78 2.89
N LEU A 80 9.83 20.94 1.87
CA LEU A 80 9.04 20.98 0.63
C LEU A 80 7.53 20.84 0.89
N GLN A 81 7.20 20.07 1.93
CA GLN A 81 5.83 19.81 2.35
C GLN A 81 5.75 20.02 3.86
N ASN A 82 4.79 20.83 4.30
CA ASN A 82 4.48 21.04 5.70
C ASN A 82 3.00 20.73 5.94
N THR A 83 2.75 20.08 7.06
CA THR A 83 1.39 19.78 7.53
C THR A 83 1.29 20.22 8.98
N ALA A 84 0.32 21.08 9.28
CA ALA A 84 -0.05 21.43 10.65
C ALA A 84 -1.45 20.90 10.90
N VAL A 85 -1.66 20.24 12.04
CA VAL A 85 -2.97 19.71 12.43
C VAL A 85 -3.27 20.22 13.83
N ASP A 86 -4.43 20.82 13.98
CA ASP A 86 -5.00 21.30 15.24
C ASP A 86 -6.22 20.43 15.52
N LEU A 87 -6.20 19.63 16.58
CA LEU A 87 -7.25 18.67 16.91
C LEU A 87 -7.86 19.04 18.25
N ASP A 88 -9.16 18.78 18.39
CA ASP A 88 -9.85 18.80 19.67
C ASP A 88 -9.34 17.65 20.58
N ASP A 89 -9.99 17.43 21.73
CA ASP A 89 -9.58 16.43 22.73
C ASP A 89 -9.32 15.03 22.11
N VAL A 90 -8.04 14.65 22.07
CA VAL A 90 -7.61 13.37 21.49
C VAL A 90 -7.65 12.28 22.56
N THR A 91 -8.53 11.30 22.38
CA THR A 91 -8.54 10.08 23.21
C THR A 91 -8.09 8.88 22.41
N LEU A 92 -6.98 8.27 22.86
CA LEU A 92 -6.46 7.01 22.33
C LEU A 92 -6.72 5.87 23.31
N SER A 93 -7.29 4.77 22.83
CA SER A 93 -7.56 3.59 23.64
C SER A 93 -7.27 2.32 22.86
N LEU A 94 -6.54 1.38 23.46
CA LEU A 94 -6.29 0.08 22.83
C LEU A 94 -6.72 -1.03 23.77
N SER A 95 -7.67 -1.85 23.32
CA SER A 95 -8.07 -3.04 24.06
C SER A 95 -6.95 -4.07 24.08
N LYS A 96 -6.94 -4.95 25.08
CA LYS A 96 -5.95 -6.03 25.18
C LYS A 96 -5.97 -6.95 23.96
N ASP A 97 -7.15 -7.30 23.48
CA ASP A 97 -7.32 -8.14 22.29
C ASP A 97 -6.89 -7.40 21.02
N GLY A 98 -7.27 -6.12 20.91
CA GLY A 98 -6.84 -5.24 19.81
C GLY A 98 -5.31 -5.13 19.74
N TYR A 99 -4.63 -4.98 20.88
CA TYR A 99 -3.16 -4.97 20.94
C TYR A 99 -2.54 -6.26 20.39
N ARG A 100 -3.03 -7.43 20.85
CA ARG A 100 -2.54 -8.73 20.39
C ARG A 100 -2.72 -8.88 18.87
N ASP A 101 -3.88 -8.51 18.36
CA ASP A 101 -4.22 -8.73 16.96
C ASP A 101 -3.57 -7.69 16.04
N MET A 102 -3.33 -6.47 16.51
CA MET A 102 -2.46 -5.50 15.82
C MET A 102 -1.04 -6.00 15.64
N LEU A 103 -0.45 -6.66 16.65
CA LEU A 103 0.89 -7.25 16.51
C LEU A 103 0.91 -8.33 15.41
N LYS A 104 -0.12 -9.18 15.35
CA LYS A 104 -0.26 -10.16 14.26
C LYS A 104 -0.44 -9.47 12.91
N LEU A 105 -1.22 -8.39 12.85
CA LEU A 105 -1.41 -7.61 11.62
C LEU A 105 -0.09 -7.00 11.14
N ALA A 106 0.73 -6.45 12.05
CA ALA A 106 2.04 -5.92 11.74
C ALA A 106 2.99 -7.01 11.19
N ASP A 107 3.00 -8.20 11.79
CA ASP A 107 3.79 -9.34 11.29
C ASP A 107 3.30 -9.83 9.92
N ASN A 108 1.98 -9.89 9.73
CA ASN A 108 1.38 -10.20 8.43
C ASN A 108 1.75 -9.16 7.36
N PHE A 109 1.78 -7.88 7.72
CA PHE A 109 2.18 -6.80 6.81
C PHE A 109 3.67 -6.89 6.45
N SER A 110 4.52 -7.20 7.43
CA SER A 110 5.95 -7.48 7.20
C SER A 110 6.14 -8.65 6.21
N THR A 111 5.46 -9.77 6.47
CA THR A 111 5.50 -10.96 5.61
C THR A 111 4.91 -10.68 4.22
N PHE A 112 3.85 -9.87 4.14
CA PHE A 112 3.28 -9.42 2.86
C PHE A 112 4.28 -8.57 2.07
N ASN A 113 4.92 -7.58 2.71
CA ASN A 113 5.93 -6.73 2.06
C ASN A 113 7.12 -7.55 1.57
N GLN A 114 7.59 -8.54 2.34
CA GLN A 114 8.65 -9.44 1.88
C GLN A 114 8.22 -10.26 0.66
N ARG A 115 7.01 -10.81 0.67
CA ARG A 115 6.44 -11.52 -0.50
C ARG A 115 6.33 -10.62 -1.71
N LEU A 116 5.91 -9.37 -1.51
CA LEU A 116 5.73 -8.38 -2.56
C LEU A 116 7.07 -7.97 -3.20
N ARG A 117 8.09 -7.74 -2.38
CA ARG A 117 9.46 -7.43 -2.83
C ARG A 117 10.03 -8.48 -3.77
N TYR A 118 9.82 -9.76 -3.45
CA TYR A 118 10.32 -10.89 -4.23
C TYR A 118 9.26 -11.52 -5.15
N ALA A 119 8.17 -10.81 -5.44
CA ALA A 119 7.09 -11.33 -6.28
C ALA A 119 7.58 -11.72 -7.68
N HIS A 120 8.52 -10.97 -8.25
CA HIS A 120 9.14 -11.23 -9.56
C HIS A 120 9.90 -12.58 -9.64
N LEU A 121 10.29 -13.16 -8.50
CA LEU A 121 10.96 -14.46 -8.45
C LEU A 121 9.98 -15.62 -8.18
N ARG A 122 8.75 -15.30 -7.78
CA ARG A 122 7.78 -16.29 -7.32
C ARG A 122 7.37 -17.22 -8.48
N PRO A 123 7.37 -18.55 -8.29
CA PRO A 123 6.89 -19.47 -9.31
C PRO A 123 5.39 -19.25 -9.61
N SER A 124 5.01 -19.39 -10.87
CA SER A 124 3.59 -19.33 -11.28
C SER A 124 2.81 -20.60 -10.91
N SER A 125 3.51 -21.72 -10.69
CA SER A 125 2.89 -23.00 -10.34
C SER A 125 2.58 -23.10 -8.84
N PRO A 126 1.48 -23.77 -8.45
CA PRO A 126 1.17 -24.02 -7.06
C PRO A 126 2.23 -24.93 -6.43
N LEU A 127 2.45 -24.76 -5.12
CA LEU A 127 3.47 -25.51 -4.37
C LEU A 127 3.37 -27.03 -4.56
N LYS A 128 2.15 -27.57 -4.62
CA LYS A 128 1.90 -29.00 -4.81
C LYS A 128 2.33 -29.52 -6.18
N SER A 129 2.36 -28.68 -7.21
CA SER A 129 2.69 -29.08 -8.58
C SER A 129 4.19 -29.09 -8.85
N ASP A 130 4.95 -28.14 -8.28
CA ASP A 130 6.41 -28.08 -8.45
C ASP A 130 7.11 -27.57 -7.18
N PRO A 131 7.27 -28.42 -6.15
CA PRO A 131 7.99 -28.05 -4.94
C PRO A 131 9.43 -27.59 -5.20
N ARG A 132 10.05 -28.07 -6.29
CA ARG A 132 11.45 -27.76 -6.62
C ARG A 132 11.62 -26.32 -7.08
N ALA A 133 10.67 -25.79 -7.87
CA ALA A 133 10.64 -24.37 -8.21
C ALA A 133 10.53 -23.48 -6.97
N TRP A 134 9.73 -23.89 -5.98
CA TRP A 134 9.58 -23.17 -4.71
C TRP A 134 10.85 -23.17 -3.86
N TRP A 135 11.59 -24.28 -3.81
CA TRP A 135 12.91 -24.32 -3.18
C TRP A 135 13.94 -23.45 -3.90
N LYS A 136 13.96 -23.47 -5.24
CA LYS A 136 14.82 -22.57 -6.03
C LYS A 136 14.47 -21.10 -5.77
N TYR A 137 13.19 -20.78 -5.64
CA TYR A 137 12.73 -19.45 -5.26
C TYR A 137 13.27 -19.05 -3.89
N ALA A 138 13.06 -19.86 -2.86
CA ALA A 138 13.55 -19.58 -1.51
C ALA A 138 15.08 -19.35 -1.49
N TYR A 139 15.84 -20.22 -2.17
CA TYR A 139 17.29 -20.06 -2.31
C TYR A 139 17.68 -18.74 -2.99
N LYS A 140 17.00 -18.37 -4.08
CA LYS A 140 17.26 -17.12 -4.81
C LYS A 140 16.98 -15.90 -3.93
N VAL A 141 15.89 -15.89 -3.18
CA VAL A 141 15.51 -14.80 -2.28
C VAL A 141 16.61 -14.57 -1.24
N VAL A 142 16.98 -15.61 -0.49
CA VAL A 142 18.03 -15.53 0.54
C VAL A 142 19.37 -15.09 -0.06
N THR A 143 19.75 -15.65 -1.21
CA THR A 143 21.00 -15.25 -1.90
C THR A 143 20.98 -13.78 -2.30
N GLN A 144 19.84 -13.26 -2.79
CA GLN A 144 19.72 -11.85 -3.13
C GLN A 144 19.75 -10.95 -1.89
N GLU A 145 19.10 -11.33 -0.79
CA GLU A 145 19.16 -10.61 0.48
C GLU A 145 20.59 -10.51 1.00
N MET A 146 21.31 -11.64 1.05
CA MET A 146 22.71 -11.65 1.47
C MET A 146 23.60 -10.79 0.56
N LYS A 147 23.37 -10.82 -0.76
CA LYS A 147 24.10 -9.96 -1.70
C LYS A 147 23.81 -8.48 -1.46
N LYS A 148 22.53 -8.10 -1.32
CA LYS A 148 22.14 -6.72 -1.00
C LYS A 148 22.77 -6.26 0.32
N ALA A 149 22.69 -7.08 1.36
CA ALA A 149 23.27 -6.80 2.68
C ALA A 149 24.80 -6.66 2.64
N SER A 150 25.48 -7.41 1.77
CA SER A 150 26.93 -7.30 1.58
C SER A 150 27.38 -6.03 0.86
N GLY A 151 26.45 -5.27 0.26
CA GLY A 151 26.77 -4.10 -0.58
C GLY A 151 27.49 -4.43 -1.90
N ARG A 152 27.72 -5.71 -2.20
CA ARG A 152 28.43 -6.14 -3.40
C ARG A 152 27.47 -6.25 -4.58
N LEU A 153 27.67 -5.39 -5.58
CA LEU A 153 26.91 -5.43 -6.82
C LEU A 153 27.84 -5.91 -7.95
N SER A 154 27.47 -6.98 -8.66
CA SER A 154 28.29 -7.44 -9.79
C SER A 154 28.14 -6.48 -10.96
N TRP A 155 29.25 -6.18 -11.65
CA TRP A 155 29.25 -5.34 -12.84
C TRP A 155 28.29 -5.84 -13.92
N GLU A 156 28.17 -7.16 -14.08
CA GLU A 156 27.19 -7.79 -14.98
C GLU A 156 25.75 -7.41 -14.62
N GLN A 157 25.42 -7.41 -13.34
CA GLN A 157 24.07 -7.08 -12.88
C GLN A 157 23.79 -5.58 -13.01
N LEU A 158 24.80 -4.73 -12.78
CA LEU A 158 24.72 -3.29 -13.05
C LEU A 158 24.47 -3.02 -14.54
N LEU A 159 25.26 -3.66 -15.42
CA LEU A 159 25.13 -3.52 -16.86
C LEU A 159 23.77 -4.01 -17.36
N ARG A 160 23.29 -5.16 -16.86
CA ARG A 160 21.95 -5.67 -17.18
C ARG A 160 20.86 -4.68 -16.77
N ASN A 161 20.92 -4.17 -15.54
CA ASN A 161 19.94 -3.21 -15.04
C ASN A 161 19.99 -1.89 -15.82
N ALA A 162 21.18 -1.42 -16.22
CA ALA A 162 21.33 -0.23 -17.05
C ALA A 162 20.70 -0.40 -18.45
N ARG A 163 20.88 -1.58 -19.07
CA ARG A 163 20.23 -1.91 -20.35
C ARG A 163 18.71 -1.98 -20.20
N LEU A 164 18.20 -2.68 -19.18
CA LEU A 164 16.78 -2.76 -18.88
C LEU A 164 16.18 -1.38 -18.66
N ARG A 165 16.85 -0.51 -17.89
CA ARG A 165 16.42 0.88 -17.66
C ARG A 165 16.31 1.66 -18.96
N LYS A 166 17.33 1.56 -19.83
CA LYS A 166 17.34 2.27 -21.12
C LYS A 166 16.13 1.86 -21.95
N THR A 167 15.86 0.56 -22.06
CA THR A 167 14.69 0.05 -22.79
C THR A 167 13.39 0.51 -22.13
N TYR A 168 13.23 0.27 -20.83
CA TYR A 168 12.02 0.58 -20.06
C TYR A 168 11.66 2.07 -20.16
N VAL A 169 12.58 2.96 -19.80
CA VAL A 169 12.33 4.41 -19.81
C VAL A 169 12.04 4.92 -21.22
N SER A 170 12.74 4.40 -22.23
CA SER A 170 12.50 4.82 -23.62
C SER A 170 11.10 4.43 -24.09
N LEU A 171 10.68 3.20 -23.81
CA LEU A 171 9.36 2.69 -24.17
C LEU A 171 8.26 3.43 -23.39
N TYR A 172 8.40 3.54 -22.07
CA TYR A 172 7.43 4.20 -21.21
C TYR A 172 7.23 5.68 -21.61
N ALA A 173 8.32 6.41 -21.83
CA ALA A 173 8.26 7.80 -22.28
C ALA A 173 7.65 7.95 -23.69
N SER A 174 7.88 7.00 -24.59
CA SER A 174 7.27 7.02 -25.93
C SER A 174 5.75 6.84 -25.87
N LEU A 175 5.28 5.95 -24.99
CA LEU A 175 3.86 5.68 -24.77
C LEU A 175 3.17 6.88 -24.10
N LEU A 176 3.81 7.50 -23.11
CA LEU A 176 3.29 8.73 -22.48
C LEU A 176 3.19 9.90 -23.49
N LYS A 177 4.11 9.98 -24.46
CA LYS A 177 4.07 11.01 -25.51
C LYS A 177 3.00 10.74 -26.56
N SER A 178 2.69 9.47 -26.84
CA SER A 178 1.64 9.12 -27.81
C SER A 178 0.23 9.48 -27.33
N ASP A 179 0.03 9.52 -26.00
CA ASP A 179 -1.21 9.96 -25.38
C ASP A 179 -0.92 10.88 -24.19
N MET A 180 -0.92 12.18 -24.45
CA MET A 180 -0.63 13.19 -23.43
C MET A 180 -1.69 13.29 -22.32
N SER A 181 -2.86 12.68 -22.50
CA SER A 181 -3.91 12.63 -21.46
C SER A 181 -3.67 11.50 -20.45
N ARG A 182 -2.77 10.57 -20.79
CA ARG A 182 -2.48 9.36 -20.03
C ARG A 182 -1.48 9.62 -18.90
N LEU A 183 -1.92 9.39 -17.66
CA LEU A 183 -1.08 9.56 -16.47
C LEU A 183 -0.13 8.38 -16.23
N VAL A 184 -0.52 7.15 -16.59
CA VAL A 184 0.26 5.93 -16.33
C VAL A 184 0.09 4.93 -17.47
N VAL A 185 1.18 4.23 -17.81
CA VAL A 185 1.19 3.15 -18.81
C VAL A 185 1.22 1.79 -18.11
N ASP A 186 0.05 1.15 -17.97
CA ASP A 186 -0.09 -0.14 -17.28
C ASP A 186 -0.81 -1.21 -18.10
N ASP A 187 -1.36 -0.88 -19.26
CA ASP A 187 -2.03 -1.83 -20.17
C ASP A 187 -1.05 -2.47 -21.18
N HIS A 188 0.12 -1.88 -21.39
CA HIS A 188 1.06 -2.29 -22.43
C HIS A 188 1.81 -3.57 -22.02
N GLU A 189 1.61 -4.64 -22.81
CA GLU A 189 2.14 -5.97 -22.50
C GLU A 189 3.66 -6.03 -22.34
N GLU A 190 4.41 -5.25 -23.14
CA GLU A 190 5.87 -5.23 -23.02
C GLU A 190 6.35 -4.52 -21.74
N ILE A 191 5.63 -3.50 -21.26
CA ILE A 191 5.93 -2.86 -19.97
C ILE A 191 5.62 -3.85 -18.85
N LYS A 192 4.47 -4.53 -18.88
CA LYS A 192 4.14 -5.58 -17.92
C LYS A 192 5.18 -6.70 -17.90
N ARG A 193 5.70 -7.09 -19.06
CA ARG A 193 6.76 -8.10 -19.16
C ARG A 193 8.05 -7.62 -18.49
N LEU A 194 8.47 -6.38 -18.74
CA LEU A 194 9.64 -5.80 -18.09
C LEU A 194 9.45 -5.66 -16.58
N ASP A 195 8.27 -5.23 -16.12
CA ASP A 195 7.91 -5.12 -14.71
C ASP A 195 8.00 -6.47 -13.99
N ARG A 196 7.63 -7.57 -14.65
CA ARG A 196 7.77 -8.93 -14.09
C ARG A 196 9.21 -9.36 -13.85
N GLU A 197 10.19 -8.72 -14.50
CA GLU A 197 11.61 -9.03 -14.34
C GLU A 197 12.29 -8.15 -13.29
N LEU A 198 11.66 -7.03 -12.92
CA LEU A 198 12.23 -6.00 -12.06
C LEU A 198 11.78 -6.15 -10.61
N ASP A 199 12.65 -5.72 -9.70
CA ASP A 199 12.28 -5.52 -8.29
C ASP A 199 11.32 -4.34 -8.19
N MET A 200 10.32 -4.43 -7.31
CA MET A 200 9.32 -3.38 -7.10
C MET A 200 9.96 -2.03 -6.78
N GLU A 201 11.02 -2.00 -5.96
CA GLU A 201 11.74 -0.77 -5.62
C GLU A 201 12.29 -0.07 -6.87
N VAL A 202 12.71 -0.85 -7.87
CA VAL A 202 13.27 -0.35 -9.13
C VAL A 202 12.16 0.18 -10.05
N ILE A 203 11.02 -0.52 -10.11
CA ILE A 203 9.85 -0.07 -10.88
C ILE A 203 9.36 1.28 -10.35
N LEU A 204 9.21 1.42 -9.03
CA LEU A 204 8.80 2.68 -8.40
C LEU A 204 9.77 3.82 -8.66
N GLN A 205 11.07 3.54 -8.81
CA GLN A 205 12.07 4.55 -9.12
C GLN A 205 12.04 4.99 -10.60
N TRP A 206 11.58 4.13 -11.51
CA TRP A 206 11.62 4.38 -12.95
C TRP A 206 10.30 4.91 -13.53
N ARG A 207 9.21 4.80 -12.78
CA ARG A 207 7.89 5.38 -13.10
C ARG A 207 7.81 6.86 -12.71
#